data_AF-U6JRC6-F1
#
_entry.id   AF-U6JRC6-F1
#
_cell.length_a   1.000
_cell.length_b   1.000
_cell.length_c   1.000
_cell.angle_alpha   90.00
_cell.angle_beta   90.00
_cell.angle_gamma   90.00
#
_symmetry.space_group_name_H-M   'P 1'
#
loop_
_entity.id
_entity.type
_entity.pdbx_description
1 polymer ?
#
loop_
_entity_poly.entity_id
_entity_poly.type
_entity_poly.pdbx_seq_one_letter_code
_entity_poly.pdbx_strand_id
1 'polypeptide(L)'
;MALESEKPDCAAAVSHWKDAVSNFTTIPPAKNDEAKLYDKQQNISFVAMYNPQENAAADCRVVTCTRSAAPQSPGEGGVGGLSTGEGKTGYALLCMTTPEALTAEAAPFNEEQWKKIKASITGSASAVAPSLLAVAIAAVGLVAL
;
A
#
# COMPACT_ATOMS: atom_id res chain seq x y z
N MET A 1 4.82 -0.14 -4.41
CA MET A 1 3.63 0.43 -5.08
C MET A 1 4.07 1.60 -5.93
N ALA A 2 3.70 1.66 -7.20
CA ALA A 2 4.00 2.81 -8.06
C ALA A 2 3.20 4.04 -7.60
N LEU A 3 3.78 5.24 -7.77
CA LEU A 3 3.15 6.51 -7.43
C LEU A 3 3.16 7.43 -8.65
N GLU A 4 2.15 8.29 -8.75
CA GLU A 4 2.05 9.33 -9.79
C GLU A 4 3.01 10.51 -9.55
N SER A 5 3.48 10.70 -8.31
CA SER A 5 4.42 11.76 -7.94
C SER A 5 5.29 11.39 -6.73
N GLU A 6 6.23 12.26 -6.37
CA GLU A 6 7.04 12.14 -5.14
C GLU A 6 6.21 12.19 -3.85
N LYS A 7 4.97 12.70 -3.91
CA LYS A 7 4.09 12.82 -2.75
C LYS A 7 3.16 11.61 -2.71
N PRO A 8 3.23 10.78 -1.66
CA PRO A 8 2.31 9.66 -1.50
C PRO A 8 0.86 10.14 -1.41
N ASP A 9 -0.02 9.48 -2.15
CA ASP A 9 -1.46 9.66 -2.05
C ASP A 9 -2.04 8.52 -1.19
N CYS A 10 -2.55 8.87 -0.01
CA CYS A 10 -3.16 7.92 0.91
C CYS A 10 -4.38 7.21 0.31
N ALA A 11 -5.20 7.91 -0.50
CA ALA A 11 -6.37 7.32 -1.13
C ALA A 11 -5.96 6.32 -2.22
N ALA A 12 -4.94 6.66 -3.03
CA ALA A 12 -4.38 5.74 -4.00
C ALA A 12 -3.79 4.50 -3.32
N ALA A 13 -3.10 4.68 -2.18
CA ALA A 13 -2.56 3.58 -1.39
C ALA A 13 -3.67 2.66 -0.85
N VAL A 14 -4.72 3.23 -0.26
CA VAL A 14 -5.88 2.45 0.21
C VAL A 14 -6.56 1.73 -0.96
N SER A 15 -6.71 2.39 -2.12
CA SER A 15 -7.26 1.75 -3.32
C SER A 15 -6.40 0.57 -3.77
N HIS A 16 -5.08 0.74 -3.79
CA HIS A 16 -4.15 -0.33 -4.14
C HIS A 16 -4.32 -1.55 -3.23
N TRP A 17 -4.47 -1.39 -1.93
CA TRP A 17 -4.72 -2.54 -1.05
C TRP A 17 -6.16 -3.06 -1.11
N LYS A 18 -7.16 -2.23 -1.45
CA LYS A 18 -8.55 -2.69 -1.75
C LYS A 18 -8.59 -3.60 -2.98
N ASP A 19 -7.82 -3.27 -4.01
CA ASP A 19 -7.71 -4.11 -5.21
C ASP A 19 -6.93 -5.40 -4.93
N ALA A 20 -6.04 -5.38 -3.93
CA ALA A 20 -5.36 -6.58 -3.46
C ALA A 20 -6.32 -7.51 -2.71
N VAL A 21 -7.06 -6.97 -1.74
CA VAL A 21 -7.97 -7.78 -0.89
C VAL A 21 -9.06 -8.46 -1.72
N SER A 22 -9.50 -7.85 -2.83
CA SER A 22 -10.51 -8.42 -3.71
C SER A 22 -10.04 -9.68 -4.47
N ASN A 23 -8.73 -9.93 -4.54
CA ASN A 23 -8.19 -11.19 -5.07
C ASN A 23 -8.39 -12.36 -4.10
N PHE A 24 -8.71 -12.11 -2.83
CA PHE A 24 -8.90 -13.14 -1.80
C PHE A 24 -10.38 -13.31 -1.47
N THR A 25 -10.99 -14.41 -1.92
CA THR A 25 -12.39 -14.74 -1.61
C THR A 25 -12.54 -15.38 -0.21
N THR A 26 -11.50 -16.09 0.23
CA THR A 26 -11.36 -16.67 1.57
C THR A 26 -10.21 -16.00 2.32
N ILE A 27 -9.87 -16.51 3.50
CA ILE A 27 -8.62 -16.13 4.16
C ILE A 27 -7.44 -16.42 3.22
N PRO A 28 -6.44 -15.51 3.12
CA PRO A 28 -5.23 -15.79 2.35
C PRO A 28 -4.60 -17.12 2.79
N PRO A 29 -4.27 -18.03 1.85
CA PRO A 29 -3.70 -19.33 2.17
C PRO A 29 -2.22 -19.24 2.54
N ALA A 30 -1.58 -20.37 2.85
CA ALA A 30 -0.12 -20.42 2.90
C ALA A 30 0.47 -20.22 1.49
N LYS A 31 1.73 -19.79 1.40
CA LYS A 31 2.36 -19.52 0.09
C LYS A 31 2.42 -20.74 -0.81
N ASN A 32 2.68 -21.93 -0.27
CA ASN A 32 2.77 -23.16 -1.06
C ASN A 32 1.41 -23.69 -1.51
N ASP A 33 0.35 -23.40 -0.77
CA ASP A 33 -1.01 -23.85 -1.10
C ASP A 33 -1.53 -23.16 -2.37
N GLU A 34 -1.15 -21.91 -2.60
CA GLU A 34 -1.59 -21.14 -3.76
C GLU A 34 -0.50 -20.18 -4.30
N ALA A 35 0.65 -20.74 -4.71
CA ALA A 35 1.80 -19.95 -5.16
C ALA A 35 1.46 -18.89 -6.23
N LYS A 36 0.59 -19.22 -7.19
CA LYS A 36 0.17 -18.32 -8.26
C LYS A 36 -0.58 -17.08 -7.77
N LEU A 37 -1.27 -17.18 -6.63
CA LEU A 37 -1.94 -16.03 -6.01
C LEU A 37 -0.92 -14.98 -5.58
N TYR A 38 0.28 -15.42 -5.21
CA TYR A 38 1.37 -14.56 -4.74
C TYR A 38 2.35 -14.13 -5.85
N ASP A 39 2.20 -14.59 -7.09
CA ASP A 39 2.92 -14.00 -8.24
C ASP A 39 2.57 -12.52 -8.43
N LYS A 40 1.40 -12.10 -7.95
CA LYS A 40 1.00 -10.70 -7.85
C LYS A 40 1.69 -10.05 -6.65
N GLN A 41 2.70 -9.22 -6.90
CA GLN A 41 3.40 -8.45 -5.86
C GLN A 41 2.44 -7.65 -4.94
N GLN A 42 1.33 -7.19 -5.47
CA GLN A 42 0.27 -6.49 -4.73
C GLN A 42 -0.36 -7.37 -3.64
N ASN A 43 -0.54 -8.67 -3.89
CA ASN A 43 -1.05 -9.63 -2.92
C ASN A 43 -0.05 -9.89 -1.79
N ILE A 44 1.24 -10.01 -2.13
CA ILE A 44 2.32 -10.10 -1.13
C ILE A 44 2.37 -8.82 -0.28
N SER A 45 2.33 -7.65 -0.92
CA SER A 45 2.36 -6.35 -0.23
C SER A 45 1.17 -6.18 0.71
N PHE A 46 0.00 -6.67 0.34
CA PHE A 46 -1.18 -6.63 1.18
C PHE A 46 -1.03 -7.50 2.44
N VAL A 47 -0.54 -8.73 2.30
CA VAL A 47 -0.27 -9.61 3.44
C VAL A 47 0.78 -9.00 4.37
N ALA A 48 1.86 -8.44 3.80
CA ALA A 48 2.90 -7.76 4.55
C ALA A 48 2.39 -6.50 5.29
N MET A 49 1.47 -5.73 4.71
CA MET A 49 0.95 -4.52 5.35
C MET A 49 0.17 -4.82 6.63
N TYR A 50 -0.61 -5.90 6.65
CA TYR A 50 -1.43 -6.30 7.81
C TYR A 50 -0.70 -7.28 8.75
N ASN A 51 0.63 -7.35 8.66
CA ASN A 51 1.48 -8.30 9.36
C ASN A 51 1.01 -8.59 10.81
N PRO A 52 0.60 -9.83 11.13
CA PRO A 52 0.03 -10.16 12.43
C PRO A 52 1.06 -10.60 13.45
N GLN A 53 2.35 -10.61 13.08
CA GLN A 53 3.42 -11.07 13.95
C GLN A 53 3.62 -10.08 15.11
N GLU A 54 4.04 -10.61 16.26
CA GLU A 54 4.37 -9.75 17.40
C GLU A 54 5.51 -8.81 17.06
N ASN A 55 5.40 -7.56 17.50
CA ASN A 55 6.37 -6.49 17.21
C ASN A 55 6.56 -6.24 15.70
N ALA A 56 5.56 -6.54 14.88
CA ALA A 56 5.59 -6.21 13.47
C ALA A 56 5.82 -4.70 13.26
N ALA A 57 6.82 -4.39 12.43
CA ALA A 57 7.18 -3.03 12.07
C ALA A 57 7.23 -2.88 10.55
N ALA A 58 6.98 -1.66 10.08
CA ALA A 58 7.13 -1.27 8.69
C ALA A 58 7.98 0.01 8.60
N ASP A 59 9.00 0.01 7.74
CA ASP A 59 9.68 1.23 7.30
C ASP A 59 9.29 1.51 5.84
N CYS A 60 8.77 2.69 5.59
CA CYS A 60 8.28 3.09 4.27
C CYS A 60 9.03 4.32 3.77
N ARG A 61 9.46 4.28 2.51
CA ARG A 61 10.17 5.37 1.84
C ARG A 61 9.58 5.60 0.46
N VAL A 62 9.52 6.87 0.06
CA VAL A 62 9.34 7.20 -1.36
C VAL A 62 10.68 7.08 -2.04
N VAL A 63 10.72 6.30 -3.12
CA VAL A 63 11.87 6.18 -4.00
C VAL A 63 11.58 6.90 -5.31
N THR A 64 12.59 7.61 -5.80
CA THR A 64 12.53 8.35 -7.06
C THR A 64 13.58 7.79 -8.00
N CYS A 65 13.16 7.36 -9.19
CA CYS A 65 14.04 6.83 -10.23
C CYS A 65 14.03 7.78 -11.42
N THR A 66 15.16 8.42 -11.71
CA THR A 66 15.33 9.29 -12.86
C THR A 66 16.11 8.59 -13.97
N ARG A 67 15.62 8.70 -15.19
CA ARG A 67 16.34 8.30 -16.41
C ARG A 67 16.67 9.54 -17.20
N SER A 68 17.96 9.85 -17.32
CA SER A 68 18.44 10.92 -18.20
C SER A 68 18.13 10.60 -19.66
N ALA A 69 17.81 11.63 -20.45
CA ALA A 69 17.72 11.49 -21.90
C ALA A 69 19.08 11.07 -22.45
N ALA A 70 19.10 10.18 -23.45
CA ALA A 70 20.35 9.80 -24.11
C ALA A 70 20.92 11.04 -24.83
N PRO A 71 22.23 11.33 -24.70
CA PRO A 71 22.84 12.35 -25.53
C PRO A 71 22.71 11.91 -26.99
N GLN A 72 22.24 12.82 -27.86
CA GLN A 72 22.26 12.57 -29.30
C GLN A 72 23.73 12.47 -29.73
N SER A 73 24.18 11.31 -30.19
CA SER A 73 25.51 11.19 -30.79
C SER A 73 25.47 11.84 -32.17
N PRO A 74 26.30 12.87 -32.46
CA PRO A 74 26.37 13.44 -33.80
C PRO A 74 27.26 12.54 -34.66
N GLY A 75 26.70 11.52 -35.30
CA GLY A 75 27.42 10.76 -36.32
C GLY A 75 26.99 9.30 -36.46
N GLU A 76 26.90 8.89 -37.72
CA GLU A 76 26.73 7.53 -38.26
C GLU A 76 25.32 6.93 -38.30
N GLY A 77 24.82 6.83 -39.54
CA GLY A 77 23.58 6.18 -39.90
C GLY A 77 23.62 4.68 -39.59
N GLY A 78 22.73 4.25 -38.72
CA GLY A 78 22.43 2.86 -38.45
C GLY A 78 21.00 2.77 -37.90
N VAL A 79 20.12 2.07 -38.63
CA VAL A 79 18.74 1.80 -38.24
C VAL A 79 18.68 1.02 -36.93
N GLY A 80 18.35 1.72 -35.84
CA GLY A 80 18.01 1.16 -34.54
C GLY A 80 17.29 2.23 -33.74
N GLY A 81 15.97 2.06 -33.54
CA GLY A 81 15.05 3.10 -33.06
C GLY A 81 15.59 3.94 -31.90
N LEU A 82 15.97 5.18 -32.20
CA LEU A 82 16.33 6.19 -31.22
C LEU A 82 15.12 6.44 -30.32
N SER A 83 15.26 6.12 -29.02
CA SER A 83 14.34 6.62 -28.00
C SER A 83 14.59 8.13 -27.84
N THR A 84 13.88 8.95 -28.59
CA THR A 84 13.83 10.42 -28.49
C THR A 84 12.97 10.88 -27.30
N GLY A 85 13.14 10.28 -26.12
CA GLY A 85 12.35 10.63 -24.94
C GLY A 85 13.01 11.72 -24.11
N GLU A 86 12.23 12.75 -23.73
CA GLU A 86 12.54 13.61 -22.58
C GLU A 86 12.87 12.73 -21.35
N GLY A 87 13.73 13.24 -20.46
CA GLY A 87 14.10 12.53 -19.23
C GLY A 87 12.84 12.10 -18.47
N LYS A 88 12.81 10.85 -17.98
CA LYS A 88 11.65 10.28 -17.30
C LYS A 88 11.93 10.12 -15.82
N THR A 89 10.96 10.50 -14.99
CA THR A 89 11.00 10.25 -13.54
C THR A 89 9.88 9.30 -13.18
N GLY A 90 10.21 8.24 -12.43
CA GLY A 90 9.26 7.35 -11.81
C GLY A 90 9.33 7.44 -10.29
N TYR A 91 8.19 7.22 -9.62
CA TYR A 91 8.09 7.25 -8.17
C TYR A 91 7.46 5.96 -7.66
N ALA A 92 7.89 5.51 -6.49
CA ALA A 92 7.25 4.39 -5.81
C ALA A 92 7.29 4.55 -4.29
N LEU A 93 6.28 4.02 -3.61
CA LEU A 93 6.33 3.74 -2.18
C LEU A 93 6.90 2.33 -2.00
N LEU A 94 8.06 2.25 -1.36
CA LEU A 94 8.67 1.00 -0.91
C LEU A 94 8.46 0.89 0.60
N CYS A 95 7.81 -0.17 1.04
CA CYS A 95 7.67 -0.50 2.45
C CYS A 95 8.35 -1.85 2.70
N MET A 96 9.24 -1.89 3.67
CA MET A 96 9.85 -3.11 4.19
C MET A 96 9.22 -3.44 5.54
N THR A 97 8.81 -4.68 5.72
CA THR A 97 8.16 -5.15 6.94
C THR A 97 9.00 -6.23 7.61
N THR A 98 9.00 -6.25 8.93
CA THR A 98 9.65 -7.31 9.71
C THR A 98 8.80 -7.66 10.93
N PRO A 99 8.71 -8.95 11.32
CA PRO A 99 9.24 -10.13 10.61
C PRO A 99 8.41 -10.50 9.36
N GLU A 100 8.76 -11.56 8.63
CA GLU A 100 8.02 -12.01 7.44
C GLU A 100 6.62 -12.54 7.81
N ALA A 101 5.57 -11.98 7.18
CA ALA A 101 4.18 -12.39 7.43
C ALA A 101 3.73 -13.58 6.57
N LEU A 102 4.21 -13.66 5.33
CA LEU A 102 3.82 -14.69 4.37
C LEU A 102 4.84 -15.83 4.41
N THR A 103 4.45 -16.96 5.00
CA THR A 103 5.32 -18.15 5.10
C THR A 103 4.91 -19.23 4.10
N ALA A 104 5.79 -20.22 3.92
CA ALA A 104 5.57 -21.33 3.01
C ALA A 104 4.37 -22.20 3.41
N GLU A 105 4.18 -22.46 4.71
CA GLU A 105 3.34 -23.56 5.20
C GLU A 105 2.15 -23.10 6.06
N ALA A 106 2.14 -21.85 6.53
CA ALA A 106 1.06 -21.34 7.37
C ALA A 106 0.33 -20.17 6.68
N ALA A 107 -1.00 -20.18 6.79
CA ALA A 107 -1.82 -19.04 6.43
C ALA A 107 -1.36 -17.82 7.26
N PRO A 108 -1.20 -16.64 6.63
CA PRO A 108 -0.69 -15.47 7.32
C PRO A 108 -1.63 -14.97 8.41
N PHE A 109 -2.94 -15.21 8.31
CA PHE A 109 -3.95 -14.72 9.24
C PHE A 109 -4.78 -15.86 9.81
N ASN A 110 -5.41 -15.62 10.96
CA ASN A 110 -6.57 -16.39 11.43
C ASN A 110 -7.90 -15.71 11.04
N GLU A 111 -9.02 -16.40 11.24
CA GLU A 111 -10.35 -15.91 10.86
C GLU A 111 -10.74 -14.57 11.52
N GLU A 112 -10.39 -14.40 12.79
CA GLU A 112 -10.69 -13.16 13.51
C GLU A 112 -9.90 -11.98 12.94
N GLN A 113 -8.60 -12.17 12.71
CA GLN A 113 -7.73 -11.19 12.06
C GLN A 113 -8.25 -10.86 10.66
N TRP A 114 -8.59 -11.88 9.88
CA TRP A 114 -9.10 -11.70 8.52
C TRP A 114 -10.39 -10.88 8.47
N LYS A 115 -11.32 -11.16 9.40
CA LYS A 115 -12.56 -10.37 9.54
C LYS A 115 -12.26 -8.91 9.86
N LYS A 116 -11.34 -8.63 10.79
CA LYS A 116 -10.94 -7.26 11.15
C LYS A 116 -10.26 -6.54 9.98
N ILE A 117 -9.38 -7.23 9.25
CA ILE A 117 -8.70 -6.70 8.07
C ILE A 117 -9.73 -6.27 7.03
N LYS A 118 -10.64 -7.18 6.64
CA LYS A 118 -11.72 -6.88 5.69
C LYS A 118 -12.55 -5.69 6.15
N ALA A 119 -13.01 -5.68 7.40
CA ALA A 119 -13.78 -4.56 7.94
C ALA A 119 -13.02 -3.23 7.88
N SER A 120 -11.73 -3.23 8.21
CA SER A 120 -10.89 -2.03 8.15
C SER A 120 -10.74 -1.51 6.72
N ILE A 121 -10.48 -2.37 5.75
CA ILE A 121 -10.15 -1.93 4.39
C ILE A 121 -11.40 -1.66 3.55
N THR A 122 -12.47 -2.43 3.70
CA THR A 122 -13.73 -2.21 2.98
C THR A 122 -14.60 -1.17 3.66
N GLY A 123 -14.54 -1.07 5.00
CA GLY A 123 -15.26 -0.08 5.80
C GLY A 123 -14.61 1.30 5.81
N SER A 124 -13.39 1.44 5.30
CA SER A 124 -12.74 2.73 5.04
C SER A 124 -13.40 3.44 3.86
N ALA A 125 -14.61 3.98 4.06
CA ALA A 125 -15.04 5.18 3.36
C ALA A 125 -14.04 6.27 3.73
N SER A 126 -13.50 6.96 2.73
CA SER A 126 -12.51 8.03 2.88
C SER A 126 -12.80 8.83 4.14
N ALA A 127 -11.91 8.77 5.14
CA ALA A 127 -11.95 9.71 6.23
C ALA A 127 -11.70 11.08 5.60
N VAL A 128 -12.78 11.78 5.21
CA VAL A 128 -12.85 13.22 5.45
C VAL A 128 -12.27 13.38 6.84
N ALA A 129 -11.12 14.07 6.92
CA ALA A 129 -10.31 14.23 8.12
C ALA A 129 -11.23 14.29 9.34
N PRO A 130 -10.94 13.60 10.45
CA PRO A 130 -11.79 13.67 11.62
C PRO A 130 -11.87 15.13 12.03
N SER A 131 -12.96 15.80 11.64
CA SER A 131 -13.36 17.08 12.16
C SER A 131 -13.50 16.81 13.64
N LEU A 132 -12.50 17.27 14.39
CA LEU A 132 -12.44 17.19 15.84
C LEU A 132 -13.84 17.48 16.37
N LEU A 133 -14.52 16.44 16.86
CA LEU A 133 -15.81 16.60 17.51
C LEU A 133 -15.55 17.51 18.72
N ALA A 134 -15.92 18.77 18.57
CA ALA A 134 -15.88 19.75 19.64
C ALA A 134 -16.77 19.22 20.76
N VAL A 135 -16.14 18.79 21.86
CA VAL A 135 -16.85 18.40 23.07
C VAL A 135 -17.45 19.68 23.66
N ALA A 136 -18.75 19.89 23.46
CA ALA A 136 -19.49 20.96 24.10
C ALA A 136 -19.72 20.59 25.58
N ILE A 137 -19.02 21.27 26.49
CA ILE A 137 -19.27 21.18 27.92
C ILE A 137 -20.58 21.92 28.22
N ALA A 138 -21.65 21.19 28.51
CA ALA A 138 -22.86 21.78 29.05
C ALA A 138 -22.65 22.10 30.54
N ALA A 139 -22.50 23.39 30.86
CA ALA A 139 -22.58 23.86 32.24
C ALA A 139 -24.06 23.85 32.66
N VAL A 140 -24.47 22.85 33.45
CA VAL A 140 -25.77 22.86 34.13
C VAL A 140 -25.61 23.68 35.41
N GLY A 141 -25.95 24.96 35.33
CA GLY A 141 -26.17 25.82 36.48
C GLY A 141 -27.67 26.03 36.69
N LEU A 142 -28.20 25.46 37.78
CA LEU A 142 -29.46 25.79 38.47
C LEU A 142 -29.34 25.03 39.80
N VAL A 143 -29.40 25.65 40.98
CA VAL A 143 -30.56 26.37 41.50
C VAL A 143 -30.14 27.21 42.72
N ALA A 144 -30.74 28.39 42.81
CA ALA A 144 -30.68 29.32 43.93
C ALA A 144 -31.29 28.76 45.23
N LEU A 145 -30.72 29.18 46.35
CA LEU A 145 -31.46 29.63 47.55
C LEU A 145 -30.73 30.83 48.13
#